data_AF-A0A519NMA7-F1
#
_entry.id   AF-A0A519NMA7-F1
#
_cell.length_a   1.000
_cell.length_b   1.000
_cell.length_c   1.000
_cell.angle_alpha   90.00
_cell.angle_beta   90.00
_cell.angle_gamma   90.00
#
_symmetry.space_group_name_H-M   'P 1'
#
loop_
_entity.id
_entity.type
_entity.pdbx_description
1 polymer ?
#
loop_
_entity_poly.entity_id
_entity_poly.type
_entity_poly.pdbx_seq_one_letter_code
_entity_poly.pdbx_strand_id
1 'polypeptide(L)'
;MADLQVIMMNVSSSRDGYVKERKFIREYLQQHPAFITPIVLRNDLFRQYFRFTIVPHYVWIGADGIVKAITDHTDLTSINISKLISGEKMELTVKVK
;
A
#
# COMPACT_ATOMS: atom_id res chain seq x y z
N MET A 1 20.35 4.39 3.28
CA MET A 1 18.89 4.36 3.55
C MET A 1 18.24 3.68 2.36
N ALA A 2 17.10 2.99 2.53
CA ALA A 2 16.41 2.39 1.40
C ALA A 2 15.70 3.48 0.59
N ASP A 3 15.89 3.51 -0.73
CA ASP A 3 15.32 4.55 -1.60
C ASP A 3 13.81 4.37 -1.85
N LEU A 4 13.26 3.21 -1.45
CA LEU A 4 11.84 2.88 -1.51
C LEU A 4 11.43 2.08 -0.27
N GLN A 5 10.28 2.43 0.30
CA GLN A 5 9.60 1.63 1.31
C GLN A 5 8.19 1.29 0.81
N VAL A 6 7.80 0.04 0.96
CA VAL A 6 6.43 -0.43 0.73
C VAL A 6 5.82 -0.80 2.08
N ILE A 7 4.57 -0.42 2.30
CA ILE A 7 3.78 -0.85 3.46
C ILE A 7 2.53 -1.53 2.92
N MET A 8 2.35 -2.80 3.24
CA MET A 8 1.17 -3.54 2.80
C MET A 8 0.06 -3.34 3.82
N MET A 9 -1.13 -2.98 3.32
CA MET A 9 -2.29 -2.74 4.17
C MET A 9 -3.39 -3.74 3.87
N ASN A 10 -3.83 -4.45 4.92
CA ASN A 10 -5.05 -5.23 4.82
C ASN A 10 -6.24 -4.37 5.24
N VAL A 11 -7.11 -4.14 4.26
CA VAL A 11 -8.29 -3.30 4.38
C VAL A 11 -9.58 -4.08 4.71
N SER A 12 -9.51 -5.38 4.97
CA SER A 12 -10.66 -6.22 5.32
C SER A 12 -11.40 -5.71 6.57
N SER A 13 -12.73 -5.63 6.47
CA SER A 13 -13.65 -5.31 7.58
C SER A 13 -14.44 -6.52 8.08
N SER A 14 -14.08 -7.74 7.64
CA SER A 14 -14.93 -8.92 7.90
C SER A 14 -15.04 -9.24 9.39
N ARG A 15 -16.27 -9.58 9.83
CA ARG A 15 -16.62 -9.88 11.22
C ARG A 15 -15.89 -11.13 11.77
N ASP A 16 -15.62 -12.13 10.93
CA ASP A 16 -14.90 -13.36 11.32
C ASP A 16 -13.37 -13.26 11.16
N GLY A 17 -12.87 -12.17 10.59
CA GLY A 17 -11.60 -12.18 9.85
C GLY A 17 -10.32 -11.96 10.63
N TYR A 18 -10.33 -11.31 11.80
CA TYR A 18 -9.05 -10.87 12.41
C TYR A 18 -8.15 -12.04 12.83
N VAL A 19 -8.75 -13.10 13.38
CA VAL A 19 -8.02 -14.32 13.76
C VAL A 19 -7.53 -15.06 12.51
N LYS A 20 -8.38 -15.19 11.49
CA LYS A 20 -8.04 -15.86 10.23
C LYS A 20 -6.95 -15.10 9.46
N GLU A 21 -7.05 -13.77 9.35
CA GLU A 21 -6.08 -12.87 8.71
C GLU A 21 -4.72 -12.94 9.42
N ARG A 22 -4.71 -12.87 10.75
CA ARG A 22 -3.45 -13.00 11.51
C ARG A 22 -2.83 -14.38 11.35
N LYS A 23 -3.64 -15.44 11.39
CA LYS A 23 -3.16 -16.81 11.17
C LYS A 23 -2.54 -16.93 9.78
N PHE A 24 -3.24 -16.48 8.75
CA PHE A 24 -2.77 -16.48 7.37
C PHE A 24 -1.46 -15.71 7.21
N ILE A 25 -1.38 -14.47 7.72
CA ILE A 25 -0.16 -13.65 7.60
C ILE A 25 1.01 -14.32 8.31
N ARG A 26 0.80 -14.86 9.51
CA ARG A 26 1.84 -15.56 10.26
C ARG A 26 2.37 -16.77 9.48
N GLU A 27 1.47 -17.60 8.95
CA GLU A 27 1.84 -18.79 8.17
C GLU A 27 2.52 -18.42 6.85
N TYR A 28 2.03 -17.37 6.18
CA TYR A 28 2.63 -16.84 4.96
C TYR A 28 4.06 -16.35 5.21
N LEU A 29 4.29 -15.53 6.24
CA LEU A 29 5.62 -15.00 6.56
C LEU A 29 6.61 -16.10 6.99
N GLN A 30 6.14 -17.16 7.66
CA GLN A 30 6.97 -18.32 7.97
C GLN A 30 7.45 -19.05 6.70
N GLN A 31 6.60 -19.12 5.68
CA GLN A 31 6.91 -19.77 4.41
C GLN A 31 7.69 -18.86 3.45
N HIS A 32 7.63 -17.54 3.66
CA HIS A 32 8.21 -16.53 2.76
C HIS A 32 9.13 -15.57 3.53
N PRO A 33 10.27 -16.03 4.07
CA PRO A 33 11.17 -15.19 4.88
C PRO A 33 11.79 -14.02 4.10
N ALA A 34 11.79 -14.07 2.76
CA ALA A 34 12.22 -12.96 1.90
C ALA A 34 11.19 -11.82 1.80
N PHE A 35 9.96 -12.03 2.28
CA PHE A 35 8.95 -10.98 2.34
C PHE A 35 9.24 -10.04 3.52
N ILE A 36 9.83 -8.88 3.24
CA ILE A 36 10.30 -7.92 4.26
C ILE A 36 9.38 -6.71 4.46
N THR A 37 8.32 -6.60 3.66
CA THR A 37 7.37 -5.48 3.70
C THR A 37 6.55 -5.52 4.98
N PRO A 38 6.52 -4.44 5.79
CA PRO A 38 5.62 -4.36 6.94
C PRO A 38 4.15 -4.52 6.52
N ILE A 39 3.39 -5.32 7.27
CA ILE A 39 1.95 -5.51 7.05
C ILE A 39 1.16 -4.85 8.18
N VAL A 40 0.30 -3.90 7.82
CA VAL A 40 -0.61 -3.24 8.76
C VAL A 40 -2.01 -3.85 8.62
N LEU A 41 -2.52 -4.38 9.73
CA LEU A 41 -3.85 -4.98 9.81
C LEU A 41 -4.85 -3.99 10.41
N ARG A 42 -5.99 -3.79 9.73
CA ARG A 42 -7.20 -3.16 10.30
C ARG A 42 -6.93 -1.85 11.06
N ASN A 43 -6.24 -0.92 10.41
CA ASN A 43 -5.97 0.38 11.01
C ASN A 43 -6.99 1.43 10.53
N ASP A 44 -7.79 1.92 11.48
CA ASP A 44 -8.88 2.87 11.20
C ASP A 44 -8.38 4.25 10.78
N LEU A 45 -7.19 4.68 11.22
CA LEU A 45 -6.60 5.95 10.81
C LEU A 45 -6.36 5.95 9.29
N PHE A 46 -5.82 4.86 8.74
CA PHE A 46 -5.58 4.78 7.31
C PHE A 46 -6.88 4.77 6.49
N ARG A 47 -7.96 4.17 7.02
CA ARG A 47 -9.28 4.27 6.37
C ARG A 47 -9.83 5.69 6.38
N GLN A 48 -9.54 6.47 7.42
CA GLN A 48 -9.93 7.88 7.49
C GLN A 48 -9.13 8.73 6.51
N TYR A 49 -7.80 8.58 6.46
CA TYR A 49 -6.92 9.38 5.60
C TYR A 49 -6.97 8.96 4.13
N PHE A 50 -7.06 7.66 3.85
CA PHE A 50 -7.04 7.09 2.49
C PHE A 50 -8.34 6.34 2.23
N ARG A 51 -9.42 7.09 1.98
CA ARG A 51 -10.74 6.51 1.71
C ARG A 51 -10.73 5.77 0.37
N PHE A 52 -11.16 4.52 0.37
CA PHE A 52 -11.29 3.69 -0.83
C PHE A 52 -12.64 2.98 -0.87
N THR A 53 -13.14 2.72 -2.07
CA THR A 53 -14.34 1.91 -2.34
C THR A 53 -13.99 0.58 -3.00
N ILE A 54 -12.84 0.51 -3.68
CA ILE A 54 -12.39 -0.61 -4.51
C ILE A 54 -10.93 -0.91 -4.19
N VAL A 55 -10.57 -2.19 -4.16
CA VAL A 55 -9.19 -2.67 -4.10
C VAL A 55 -8.74 -3.20 -5.47
N PRO A 56 -7.44 -3.09 -5.83
CA PRO A 56 -6.35 -2.51 -5.03
C PRO A 56 -6.42 -0.96 -4.96
N HIS A 57 -5.78 -0.40 -3.94
CA HIS A 57 -5.72 1.02 -3.63
C HIS A 57 -4.30 1.39 -3.23
N TYR A 58 -3.60 2.11 -4.09
CA TYR A 58 -2.20 2.50 -3.87
C TYR A 58 -2.11 3.97 -3.49
N VAL A 59 -1.33 4.26 -2.45
CA VAL A 59 -1.05 5.62 -1.98
C VAL A 59 0.43 5.88 -2.19
N TRP A 60 0.75 6.87 -3.03
CA TRP A 60 2.12 7.24 -3.37
C TRP A 60 2.54 8.40 -2.47
N ILE A 61 3.58 8.22 -1.68
CA ILE A 61 4.10 9.23 -0.74
C ILE A 61 5.53 9.56 -1.16
N GLY A 62 5.80 10.83 -1.42
CA GLY A 62 7.14 11.28 -1.80
C GLY A 62 8.12 11.27 -0.62
N ALA A 63 9.41 11.44 -0.92
CA ALA A 63 10.46 11.58 0.10
C ALA A 63 10.24 12.80 1.02
N ASP A 64 9.41 13.76 0.61
CA ASP A 64 8.95 14.91 1.40
C ASP A 64 7.79 14.58 2.35
N GLY A 65 7.33 13.34 2.38
CA GLY A 65 6.19 12.89 3.20
C GLY A 65 4.82 13.33 2.66
N ILE A 66 4.76 13.91 1.46
CA ILE A 66 3.51 14.40 0.86
C ILE A 66 2.94 13.34 -0.10
N VAL A 67 1.61 13.13 -0.03
CA VAL A 67 0.88 12.27 -0.96
C VAL A 67 0.98 12.85 -2.37
N LYS A 68 1.54 12.07 -3.30
CA LYS A 68 1.68 12.42 -4.72
C LYS A 68 0.47 11.99 -5.53
N ALA A 69 -0.09 10.83 -5.22
CA ALA A 69 -1.30 10.33 -5.86
C ALA A 69 -1.94 9.20 -5.07
N ILE A 70 -3.20 8.92 -5.42
CA ILE A 70 -3.92 7.73 -5.01
C ILE A 70 -4.46 7.07 -6.28
N THR A 71 -4.04 5.84 -6.56
CA THR A 71 -4.27 5.17 -7.84
C THR A 71 -4.85 3.77 -7.65
N ASP A 72 -5.27 3.17 -8.75
CA ASP A 72 -5.42 1.72 -8.83
C ASP A 72 -4.10 1.05 -9.26
N HIS A 73 -4.16 -0.20 -9.68
CA HIS A 73 -3.01 -1.00 -10.09
C HIS A 73 -2.36 -0.60 -11.41
N THR A 74 -3.06 0.13 -12.28
CA THR A 74 -2.58 0.48 -13.62
C THR A 74 -1.36 1.41 -13.57
N ASP A 75 -1.29 2.25 -12.54
CA ASP A 75 -0.18 3.19 -12.33
C ASP A 75 1.02 2.58 -11.60
N LEU A 76 0.93 1.34 -11.10
CA LEU A 76 2.06 0.65 -10.46
C LEU A 76 3.01 0.08 -11.52
N THR A 77 3.78 0.96 -12.14
CA THR A 77 4.77 0.63 -13.17
C THR A 77 6.18 0.97 -12.73
N SER A 78 7.19 0.29 -13.30
CA SER A 78 8.61 0.59 -13.00
C SER A 78 8.99 2.03 -13.33
N ILE A 79 8.39 2.62 -14.37
CA ILE A 79 8.61 4.01 -14.76
C ILE A 79 8.10 4.96 -13.66
N ASN A 80 6.88 4.74 -13.16
CA ASN A 80 6.31 5.57 -12.11
C ASN A 80 7.05 5.39 -10.78
N ILE A 81 7.49 4.17 -10.44
CA ILE A 81 8.31 3.92 -9.25
C ILE A 81 9.64 4.69 -9.36
N SER A 82 10.32 4.64 -10.50
CA SER A 82 11.57 5.37 -10.70
C SER A 82 11.38 6.88 -10.54
N LYS A 83 10.30 7.44 -11.11
CA LYS A 83 9.97 8.87 -10.96
C LYS A 83 9.68 9.27 -9.51
N LEU A 84 8.99 8.40 -8.75
CA LEU A 84 8.76 8.64 -7.33
C LEU A 84 10.10 8.73 -6.57
N ILE A 85 10.99 7.77 -6.82
CA ILE A 85 12.31 7.67 -6.16
C ILE A 85 13.18 8.88 -6.51
N SER A 86 13.20 9.32 -7.77
CA SER A 86 14.00 10.47 -8.21
C SER A 86 13.40 11.83 -7.82
N GLY A 87 12.18 11.86 -7.27
CA GLY A 87 11.47 13.10 -6.96
C GLY A 87 10.99 13.86 -8.21
N GLU A 88 10.96 13.20 -9.36
CA GLU A 88 10.45 13.76 -10.60
C GLU A 88 8.94 13.98 -10.54
N LYS A 89 8.46 14.90 -11.39
CA LYS A 89 7.03 15.14 -11.53
C LYS A 89 6.35 13.86 -12.04
N MET A 90 5.36 13.40 -11.28
CA MET A 90 4.56 12.23 -11.64
C MET A 90 3.28 12.68 -12.34
N GLU A 91 2.97 12.07 -13.47
CA GLU A 91 1.70 12.23 -14.17
C GLU A 91 0.89 10.95 -13.93
N LEU A 92 0.24 10.86 -12.77
CA LEU A 92 -0.53 9.68 -12.35
C LEU A 92 -2.04 9.89 -12.53
N THR A 93 -2.74 8.84 -12.91
CA THR A 93 -4.20 8.91 -13.04
C THR A 93 -4.83 8.70 -11.68
N VAL A 94 -5.38 9.77 -11.10
CA VAL A 94 -6.09 9.66 -9.83
C VAL A 94 -7.27 8.73 -10.00
N LYS A 95 -7.37 7.75 -9.09
CA LYS A 95 -8.50 6.82 -9.05
C LYS A 95 -9.81 7.59 -8.93
N VAL A 96 -10.66 7.49 -9.93
CA VAL A 96 -12.03 8.01 -9.89
C VAL A 96 -12.89 7.02 -9.10
N LYS A 97 -13.78 7.56 -8.26
CA LYS A 97 -14.67 6.78 -7.39
C LYS A 97 -15.61 5.86 -8.15
#